data_AF-A0A7C5K2H5-F1
#
_entry.id   AF-A0A7C5K2H5-F1
#
_cell.length_a   1.000
_cell.length_b   1.000
_cell.length_c   1.000
_cell.angle_alpha   90.00
_cell.angle_beta   90.00
_cell.angle_gamma   90.00
#
_symmetry.space_group_name_H-M   'P 1'
#
loop_
_entity.id
_entity.type
_entity.pdbx_description
1 polymer ?
#
loop_
_entity_poly.entity_id
_entity_poly.type
_entity_poly.pdbx_seq_one_letter_code
_entity_poly.pdbx_strand_id
1 'polypeptide(L)' 'GSGILANTHGYAVGSETTGHEVGRIEDALGYL' A
#
# COMPACT_ATOMS: atom_id res chain seq x y z
N GLY A 1 -10.23 -3.16 -9.13
CA GLY A 1 -10.00 -2.21 -8.03
C GLY A 1 -9.26 -2.98 -6.96
N SER A 2 -7.95 -2.85 -6.91
CA SER A 2 -7.13 -3.58 -5.95
C SER A 2 -7.30 -2.97 -4.55
N GLY A 3 -7.64 -3.81 -3.57
CA GLY A 3 -7.69 -3.41 -2.17
C GLY A 3 -6.30 -3.42 -1.52
N ILE A 4 -6.23 -2.89 -0.30
CA ILE A 4 -5.05 -2.92 0.56
C ILE A 4 -5.41 -3.54 1.91
N LEU A 5 -4.49 -4.34 2.46
CA LEU A 5 -4.52 -4.80 3.84
C LEU A 5 -3.24 -4.34 4.54
N ALA A 6 -3.38 -3.60 5.63
CA ALA A 6 -2.24 -3.10 6.41
C ALA A 6 -2.43 -3.43 7.90
N ASN A 7 -1.31 -3.68 8.58
CA ASN A 7 -1.24 -3.80 10.03
C ASN A 7 0.08 -3.20 10.53
N THR A 8 0.38 -3.37 11.83
CA THR A 8 1.59 -2.83 12.46
C THR A 8 2.89 -3.53 12.05
N HIS A 9 2.83 -4.63 11.30
CA HIS A 9 3.99 -5.41 10.86
C HIS A 9 4.29 -5.24 9.37
N GLY A 10 3.39 -4.61 8.61
CA GLY A 10 3.54 -4.43 7.17
C GLY A 10 2.22 -4.22 6.45
N TYR A 11 2.25 -4.37 5.13
CA TYR A 11 1.08 -4.24 4.27
C TYR A 11 1.16 -5.17 3.05
N ALA A 12 0.00 -5.46 2.46
CA ALA A 12 -0.13 -6.19 1.21
C ALA A 12 -1.03 -5.41 0.25
N VAL A 13 -0.60 -5.29 -1.00
CA VAL A 13 -1.34 -4.62 -2.08
C VAL A 13 -1.74 -5.62 -3.15
N GLY A 14 -2.91 -5.41 -3.77
CA GLY A 14 -3.32 -6.23 -4.91
C GLY A 14 -2.35 -6.10 -6.09
N SER A 15 -2.24 -7.17 -6.90
CA SER A 15 -1.31 -7.25 -8.02
C SER A 15 -1.57 -6.24 -9.15
N GLU A 16 -2.74 -5.61 -9.15
CA GLU A 16 -3.10 -4.55 -10.10
C GLU A 16 -2.71 -3.15 -9.61
N THR A 17 -2.24 -3.00 -8.36
CA THR A 17 -1.81 -1.71 -7.82
C THR A 17 -0.49 -1.30 -8.47
N THR A 18 -0.47 -0.11 -9.09
CA THR A 18 0.73 0.43 -9.72
C THR A 18 1.71 0.97 -8.68
N GLY A 19 3.00 1.06 -9.03
CA GLY A 19 4.02 1.60 -8.12
C GLY A 19 3.74 3.04 -7.64
N HIS A 20 3.10 3.86 -8.48
CA HIS A 20 2.68 5.21 -8.08
C HIS A 20 1.58 5.19 -7.00
N GLU A 21 0.65 4.24 -7.08
CA GLU A 21 -0.38 4.05 -6.06
C GLU A 21 0.21 3.47 -4.77
N VAL A 22 1.18 2.55 -4.86
CA VAL A 22 1.92 2.04 -3.70
C VAL A 22 2.63 3.17 -2.96
N GLY A 23 3.33 4.06 -3.66
CA GLY A 23 4.03 5.17 -3.00
C GLY A 23 3.10 6.11 -2.21
N ARG A 24 1.89 6.38 -2.72
CA ARG A 24 0.87 7.16 -1.98
C ARG A 24 0.32 6.41 -0.76
N ILE A 25 0.21 5.09 -0.87
CA ILE A 25 -0.20 4.23 0.25
C ILE A 25 0.87 4.22 1.35
N GLU A 26 2.15 4.12 0.99
CA GLU A 26 3.26 4.11 1.94
C GLU A 26 3.37 5.44 2.70
N ASP A 27 3.20 6.56 1.99
CA ASP A 27 3.11 7.89 2.60
C ASP A 27 1.93 7.99 3.58
N ALA A 28 0.74 7.54 3.18
CA ALA A 28 -0.45 7.54 4.04
C ALA A 28 -0.34 6.63 5.28
N LEU A 29 0.45 5.55 5.20
CA LEU A 29 0.69 4.61 6.28
C LEU A 29 1.92 4.97 7.14
N GLY A 30 2.70 5.99 6.76
CA GLY A 30 3.90 6.43 7.47
C GLY A 30 5.07 5.45 7.37
N TYR A 31 5.15 4.70 6.26
CA TYR A 31 6.32 3.87 5.93
C TYR A 31 7.47 4.69 5.28
N LEU A 32 7.22 5.96 4.93
CA LEU A 32 8.18 6.95 4.43
C LEU A 32 8.32 8.12 5.41
#